data_AF-A0A7S3F7F8-F1
#
_entry.id   AF-A0A7S3F7F8-F1
#
_cell.length_a   1.000
_cell.length_b   1.000
_cell.length_c   1.000
_cell.angle_alpha   90.00
_cell.angle_beta   90.00
_cell.angle_gamma   90.00
#
_symmetry.space_group_name_H-M   'P 1'
#
loop_
_entity.id
_entity.type
_entity.pdbx_description
1 polymer ?
#
loop_
_entity_poly.entity_id
_entity_poly.type
_entity_poly.pdbx_seq_one_letter_code
_entity_poly.pdbx_strand_id
1 'polypeptide(L)'
;GGAPPRAGGGEGGEPAAAAPAEAEAADEDLEERVKLANGVYAIVRYLESERDLSAEELRLTLSIEDPMIAERREQFGIEDESGVSREELAEALADVMDERLPDDLLTLRVLAEEMLEWKELVDDDDT
;
A
#
# COMPACT_ATOMS: atom_id res chain seq x y z
N GLY A 1 -29.79 47.70 47.20
CA GLY A 1 -29.00 46.83 46.31
C GLY A 1 -29.66 45.47 46.26
N GLY A 2 -29.82 44.90 45.07
CA GLY A 2 -30.41 43.58 44.87
C GLY A 2 -30.96 43.44 43.46
N ALA A 3 -30.16 42.89 42.54
CA ALA A 3 -30.51 42.62 41.14
C ALA A 3 -31.29 41.31 40.99
N PRO A 4 -32.09 41.12 39.92
CA PRO A 4 -32.55 39.80 39.51
C PRO A 4 -31.58 39.12 38.52
N PRO A 5 -31.54 37.77 38.46
CA PRO A 5 -30.71 37.06 37.49
C PRO A 5 -31.40 36.92 36.13
N ARG A 6 -30.64 37.06 35.05
CA ARG A 6 -31.01 36.57 33.72
C ARG A 6 -29.90 35.71 33.15
N ALA A 7 -30.33 34.58 32.58
CA ALA A 7 -29.56 33.53 31.93
C ALA A 7 -29.05 33.93 30.53
N GLY A 8 -28.16 33.09 30.00
CA GLY A 8 -27.62 33.12 28.62
C GLY A 8 -26.11 33.32 28.67
N GLY A 9 -25.24 32.49 28.10
CA GLY A 9 -25.36 31.66 26.89
C GLY A 9 -24.12 31.96 26.03
N GLY A 10 -23.57 30.96 25.35
CA GLY A 10 -22.37 31.07 24.50
C GLY A 10 -21.16 30.41 25.17
N GLU A 11 -20.84 29.14 24.95
CA GLU A 11 -20.46 28.53 23.66
C GLU A 11 -19.43 29.39 22.91
N GLY A 12 -18.22 28.87 22.87
CA GLY A 12 -17.09 29.38 22.11
C GLY A 12 -16.01 28.30 22.07
N GLY A 13 -16.42 27.06 21.82
CA GLY A 13 -15.51 26.06 21.33
C GLY A 13 -15.26 26.38 19.86
N GLU A 14 -14.06 26.86 19.56
CA GLU A 14 -13.49 26.74 18.22
C GLU A 14 -12.20 25.94 18.35
N PRO A 15 -12.15 24.81 17.63
CA PRO A 15 -10.98 24.56 16.83
C PRO A 15 -11.43 24.35 15.38
N ALA A 16 -11.51 25.43 14.61
CA ALA A 16 -11.75 25.37 13.17
C ALA A 16 -10.50 25.88 12.44
N ALA A 17 -9.44 25.06 12.39
CA ALA A 17 -8.27 25.37 11.56
C ALA A 17 -7.48 24.15 11.04
N ALA A 18 -7.89 22.90 11.29
CA ALA A 18 -7.15 21.71 10.86
C ALA A 18 -7.68 21.05 9.56
N ALA A 19 -8.87 21.43 9.07
CA ALA A 19 -9.59 20.64 8.06
C ALA A 19 -9.11 20.67 6.59
N PRO A 20 -8.42 21.71 6.04
CA PRO A 20 -8.12 21.72 4.60
C PRO A 20 -6.92 20.86 4.21
N ALA A 21 -5.80 20.93 4.95
CA ALA A 21 -4.58 20.21 4.60
C ALA A 21 -4.67 18.68 4.75
N GLU A 22 -5.48 18.21 5.72
CA GLU A 22 -5.72 16.77 5.95
C GLU A 22 -6.57 16.13 4.85
N ALA A 23 -7.48 16.89 4.24
CA ALA A 23 -8.29 16.42 3.12
C ALA A 23 -7.47 16.37 1.82
N GLU A 24 -6.70 17.42 1.54
CA GLU A 24 -5.84 17.49 0.35
C GLU A 24 -4.80 16.35 0.33
N ALA A 25 -4.16 16.05 1.47
CA ALA A 25 -3.22 14.93 1.58
C ALA A 25 -3.90 13.56 1.39
N ALA A 26 -5.13 13.38 1.89
CA ALA A 26 -5.88 12.14 1.71
C ALA A 26 -6.30 11.92 0.24
N ASP A 27 -6.60 12.99 -0.49
CA ASP A 27 -6.86 12.94 -1.93
C ASP A 27 -5.59 12.57 -2.72
N GLU A 28 -4.43 13.18 -2.40
CA GLU A 28 -3.14 12.85 -3.05
C GLU A 28 -2.73 11.38 -2.82
N ASP A 29 -2.87 10.88 -1.58
CA ASP A 29 -2.59 9.48 -1.24
C ASP A 29 -3.52 8.51 -2.00
N LEU A 30 -4.81 8.86 -2.16
CA LEU A 30 -5.77 8.06 -2.91
C LEU A 30 -5.40 8.00 -4.40
N GLU A 31 -5.05 9.15 -5.01
CA GLU A 31 -4.63 9.21 -6.41
C GLU A 31 -3.39 8.36 -6.66
N GLU A 32 -2.41 8.42 -5.75
CA GLU A 32 -1.21 7.61 -5.85
C GLU A 32 -1.50 6.11 -5.70
N ARG A 33 -2.31 5.72 -4.70
CA ARG A 33 -2.73 4.33 -4.53
C ARG A 33 -3.41 3.79 -5.79
N VAL A 34 -4.35 4.55 -6.37
CA VAL A 34 -5.04 4.15 -7.61
C VAL A 34 -4.04 3.98 -8.76
N LYS A 35 -3.07 4.88 -8.90
CA LYS A 35 -2.04 4.78 -9.94
C LYS A 35 -1.18 3.53 -9.77
N LEU A 36 -0.71 3.26 -8.55
CA LEU A 36 0.13 2.09 -8.25
C LEU A 36 -0.64 0.78 -8.46
N ALA A 37 -1.88 0.69 -7.97
CA ALA A 37 -2.73 -0.49 -8.16
C ALA A 37 -2.98 -0.79 -9.64
N ASN A 38 -3.26 0.23 -10.46
CA ASN A 38 -3.40 0.06 -11.90
C ASN A 38 -2.10 -0.39 -12.58
N GLY A 39 -0.95 0.13 -12.12
CA GLY A 39 0.36 -0.28 -12.60
C GLY A 39 0.64 -1.75 -12.31
N VAL A 40 0.45 -2.18 -11.06
CA VAL A 40 0.57 -3.57 -10.62
C VAL A 40 -0.33 -4.48 -11.47
N TYR A 41 -1.61 -4.13 -11.60
CA TYR A 41 -2.56 -4.91 -12.40
C TYR A 41 -2.08 -5.08 -13.85
N ALA A 42 -1.64 -3.99 -14.49
CA ALA A 42 -1.17 -4.03 -15.88
C ALA A 42 0.08 -4.92 -16.04
N ILE A 43 1.01 -4.87 -15.09
CA ILE A 43 2.21 -5.70 -15.12
C ILE A 43 1.86 -7.17 -14.91
N VAL A 44 0.99 -7.49 -13.96
CA VAL A 44 0.54 -8.87 -13.73
C VAL A 44 -0.09 -9.45 -14.99
N ARG A 45 -0.93 -8.69 -15.69
CA ARG A 45 -1.52 -9.12 -16.97
C ARG A 45 -0.49 -9.33 -18.08
N TYR A 46 0.58 -8.53 -18.08
CA TYR A 46 1.70 -8.71 -19.01
C TYR A 46 2.51 -9.98 -18.68
N LEU A 47 2.81 -10.23 -17.40
CA LEU A 47 3.51 -11.45 -16.98
C LEU A 47 2.67 -12.71 -17.27
N GLU A 48 1.35 -12.64 -17.10
CA GLU A 48 0.41 -13.69 -17.52
C GLU A 48 0.51 -13.95 -19.03
N SER A 49 0.63 -12.92 -19.88
CA SER A 49 0.68 -13.10 -21.33
C SER A 49 2.03 -13.59 -21.85
N GLU A 50 3.13 -13.09 -21.30
CA GLU A 50 4.48 -13.38 -21.80
C GLU A 50 5.09 -14.65 -21.19
N ARG A 51 4.77 -14.95 -19.92
CA ARG A 51 5.39 -16.07 -19.18
C ARG A 51 4.41 -17.15 -18.75
N ASP A 52 3.11 -17.01 -19.06
CA ASP A 52 2.04 -17.92 -18.60
C ASP A 52 1.99 -18.06 -17.06
N LEU A 53 2.43 -17.02 -16.34
CA LEU A 53 2.44 -16.99 -14.87
C LEU A 53 1.12 -16.41 -14.35
N SER A 54 0.31 -17.25 -13.71
CA SER A 54 -0.96 -16.82 -13.13
C SER A 54 -0.77 -15.92 -11.90
N ALA A 55 -1.78 -15.08 -11.61
CA ALA A 55 -1.80 -14.28 -10.38
C ALA A 55 -1.61 -15.11 -9.08
N GLU A 56 -2.10 -16.36 -9.04
CA GLU A 56 -1.92 -17.25 -7.90
C GLU A 56 -0.47 -17.70 -7.76
N GLU A 57 0.22 -17.98 -8.87
CA GLU A 57 1.65 -18.32 -8.88
C GLU A 57 2.53 -17.14 -8.50
N LEU A 58 2.19 -15.94 -8.96
CA LEU A 58 2.88 -14.70 -8.56
C LEU A 58 2.70 -14.46 -7.06
N ARG A 59 1.49 -14.67 -6.52
CA ARG A 59 1.22 -14.58 -5.08
C ARG A 59 2.03 -15.60 -4.28
N LEU A 60 2.08 -16.85 -4.74
CA LEU A 60 2.90 -17.90 -4.14
C LEU A 60 4.38 -17.51 -4.14
N THR A 61 4.87 -16.94 -5.24
CA THR A 61 6.25 -16.49 -5.37
C THR A 61 6.57 -15.35 -4.41
N LEU A 62 5.70 -14.34 -4.32
CA LEU A 62 5.83 -13.24 -3.35
C LEU A 62 5.83 -13.75 -1.90
N SER A 63 5.03 -14.78 -1.60
CA SER A 63 4.92 -15.34 -0.25
C SER A 63 6.18 -16.09 0.19
N ILE A 64 7.08 -16.45 -0.74
CA ILE A 64 8.31 -17.16 -0.42
C ILE A 64 9.36 -16.16 0.05
N GLU A 65 9.68 -16.22 1.34
CA GLU A 65 10.78 -15.46 1.94
C GLU A 65 12.12 -16.16 1.69
N ASP A 66 13.19 -15.38 1.46
CA ASP A 66 14.55 -15.94 1.36
C ASP A 66 14.96 -16.54 2.71
N PRO A 67 15.50 -17.77 2.75
CA PRO A 67 15.79 -18.46 4.01
C PRO A 67 16.82 -17.73 4.88
N MET A 68 17.73 -16.93 4.30
CA MET A 68 18.68 -16.14 5.09
C MET A 68 18.03 -14.91 5.72
N ILE A 69 17.05 -14.31 5.04
CA ILE A 69 16.28 -13.18 5.56
C ILE A 69 15.35 -13.67 6.68
N ALA A 70 14.70 -14.81 6.49
CA ALA A 70 13.89 -15.48 7.51
C ALA A 70 14.73 -15.77 8.78
N GLU A 71 15.91 -16.41 8.62
CA GLU A 71 16.80 -16.70 9.75
C GLU A 71 17.28 -15.42 10.45
N ARG A 72 17.60 -14.36 9.70
CA ARG A 72 18.01 -13.07 10.28
C ARG A 72 16.87 -12.43 11.08
N ARG A 73 15.63 -12.49 10.58
CA ARG A 73 14.45 -11.97 11.26
C ARG A 73 14.16 -12.76 12.54
N GLU A 74 14.19 -14.08 12.49
CA GLU A 74 13.98 -14.95 13.65
C GLU A 74 15.08 -14.79 14.70
N GLN A 75 16.35 -14.68 14.27
CA GLN A 75 17.50 -14.69 15.16
C GLN A 75 17.83 -13.32 15.75
N PHE A 76 17.55 -12.23 15.03
CA PHE A 76 17.96 -10.87 15.43
C PHE A 76 16.81 -9.85 15.47
N GLY A 77 15.60 -10.23 15.05
CA GLY A 77 14.46 -9.30 14.96
C GLY A 77 14.67 -8.17 13.95
N ILE A 78 15.56 -8.38 12.97
CA ILE A 78 15.86 -7.40 11.92
C ILE A 78 14.92 -7.70 10.76
N GLU A 79 13.98 -6.79 10.51
CA GLU A 79 13.10 -6.85 9.34
C GLU A 79 13.88 -6.49 8.06
N ASP A 80 13.35 -6.92 6.92
CA ASP A 80 13.89 -6.53 5.61
C ASP A 80 13.88 -5.00 5.43
N GLU A 81 14.76 -4.48 4.57
CA GLU A 81 14.98 -3.04 4.36
C GLU A 81 13.70 -2.29 3.94
N SER A 82 12.76 -3.01 3.34
CA SER A 82 11.44 -2.51 2.92
C SER A 82 10.47 -2.23 4.08
N GLY A 83 10.62 -2.90 5.23
CA GLY A 83 9.69 -2.82 6.35
C GLY A 83 8.30 -3.40 6.07
N VAL A 84 8.11 -4.13 4.96
CA VAL A 84 6.86 -4.78 4.55
C VAL A 84 7.09 -6.28 4.48
N SER A 85 6.20 -7.08 5.06
CA SER A 85 6.33 -8.54 5.01
C SER A 85 5.91 -9.12 3.66
N ARG A 86 6.47 -10.29 3.33
CA ARG A 86 6.07 -11.06 2.14
C ARG A 86 4.57 -11.38 2.09
N GLU A 87 3.96 -11.61 3.25
CA GLU A 87 2.53 -11.89 3.35
C GLU A 87 1.69 -10.63 3.05
N GLU A 88 2.10 -9.45 3.55
CA GLU A 88 1.46 -8.17 3.21
C GLU A 88 1.52 -7.86 1.71
N LEU A 89 2.65 -8.15 1.05
CA LEU A 89 2.77 -8.00 -0.41
C LEU A 89 1.84 -8.96 -1.16
N ALA A 90 1.76 -10.21 -0.72
CA ALA A 90 0.89 -11.23 -1.31
C ALA A 90 -0.60 -10.89 -1.12
N GLU A 91 -0.98 -10.32 0.02
CA GLU A 91 -2.33 -9.82 0.29
C GLU A 91 -2.67 -8.59 -0.57
N ALA A 92 -1.76 -7.62 -0.66
CA ALA A 92 -1.94 -6.44 -1.50
C ALA A 92 -2.09 -6.80 -2.99
N LEU A 93 -1.32 -7.78 -3.48
CA LEU A 93 -1.48 -8.30 -4.84
C LEU A 93 -2.88 -8.92 -5.04
N ALA A 94 -3.35 -9.72 -4.08
CA ALA A 94 -4.66 -10.33 -4.16
C ALA A 94 -5.79 -9.28 -4.19
N ASP A 95 -5.67 -8.23 -3.38
CA ASP A 95 -6.60 -7.11 -3.38
C ASP A 95 -6.64 -6.40 -4.74
N VAL A 96 -5.47 -6.07 -5.32
CA VAL A 96 -5.40 -5.45 -6.66
C VAL A 96 -6.07 -6.33 -7.72
N MET A 97 -5.84 -7.64 -7.67
CA MET A 97 -6.42 -8.58 -8.63
C MET A 97 -7.93 -8.79 -8.44
N ASP A 98 -8.43 -8.61 -7.21
CA ASP A 98 -9.86 -8.61 -6.86
C ASP A 98 -10.53 -7.24 -7.09
N GLU A 99 -9.86 -6.30 -7.77
CA GLU A 99 -10.35 -4.94 -8.01
C GLU A 99 -10.60 -4.13 -6.71
N ARG A 100 -9.93 -4.53 -5.61
CA ARG A 100 -9.90 -3.80 -4.34
C ARG A 100 -8.64 -2.94 -4.28
N LEU A 101 -8.75 -1.75 -3.67
CA LEU A 101 -7.62 -0.85 -3.52
C LEU A 101 -6.93 -1.10 -2.17
N PRO A 102 -5.66 -1.56 -2.12
CA PRO A 102 -4.95 -1.78 -0.86
C PRO A 102 -4.79 -0.49 -0.07
N ASP A 103 -5.02 -0.52 1.24
CA ASP A 103 -5.00 0.65 2.13
C ASP A 103 -3.61 1.16 2.50
N ASP A 104 -2.62 0.28 2.47
CA ASP A 104 -1.26 0.61 2.83
C ASP A 104 -0.45 1.06 1.59
N LEU A 105 -0.18 2.37 1.53
CA LEU A 105 0.56 2.97 0.41
C LEU A 105 2.00 2.46 0.32
N LEU A 106 2.65 2.17 1.46
CA LEU A 106 4.02 1.66 1.47
C LEU A 106 4.09 0.26 0.83
N THR A 107 3.23 -0.65 1.28
CA THR A 107 3.09 -2.01 0.74
C THR A 107 2.81 -1.97 -0.76
N LEU A 108 1.93 -1.06 -1.19
CA LEU A 108 1.58 -0.93 -2.60
C LEU A 108 2.73 -0.35 -3.45
N ARG A 109 3.56 0.54 -2.89
CA ARG A 109 4.78 1.03 -3.56
C ARG A 109 5.79 -0.10 -3.72
N VAL A 110 6.09 -0.82 -2.64
CA VAL A 110 7.04 -1.95 -2.66
C VAL A 110 6.58 -3.02 -3.64
N LEU A 111 5.27 -3.35 -3.65
CA LEU A 111 4.70 -4.30 -4.60
C LEU A 111 4.86 -3.80 -6.06
N ALA A 112 4.61 -2.53 -6.31
CA ALA A 112 4.75 -1.96 -7.65
C ALA A 112 6.19 -1.99 -8.15
N GLU A 113 7.17 -1.77 -7.26
CA GLU A 113 8.59 -1.88 -7.56
C GLU A 113 8.96 -3.33 -7.90
N GLU A 114 8.57 -4.32 -7.09
CA GLU A 114 8.87 -5.74 -7.39
C GLU A 114 8.25 -6.20 -8.71
N MET A 115 6.99 -5.82 -8.99
CA MET A 115 6.36 -6.16 -10.26
C MET A 115 7.12 -5.56 -11.44
N LEU A 116 7.59 -4.31 -11.31
CA LEU A 116 8.36 -3.65 -12.36
C LEU A 116 9.69 -4.39 -12.61
N GLU A 117 10.41 -4.76 -11.56
CA GLU A 117 11.63 -5.56 -11.67
C GLU A 117 11.37 -6.88 -12.40
N TRP A 118 10.26 -7.56 -12.08
CA TRP A 118 9.92 -8.84 -12.72
C TRP A 118 9.59 -8.65 -14.19
N LYS A 119 8.90 -7.56 -14.55
CA LYS A 119 8.68 -7.19 -15.95
C LYS A 119 10.00 -6.97 -16.68
N GLU A 120 10.92 -6.21 -16.08
CA GLU A 120 12.23 -5.93 -16.68
C GLU A 120 13.04 -7.21 -16.90
N LEU A 121 13.01 -8.15 -15.96
CA LEU A 121 13.65 -9.47 -16.14
C LEU A 121 13.07 -10.25 -17.33
N VAL A 122 11.76 -10.14 -17.57
CA VAL A 122 11.11 -10.76 -18.73
C VAL A 122 11.55 -10.08 -20.03
N ASP A 123 11.61 -8.75 -20.05
CA ASP A 123 12.05 -7.98 -21.21
C ASP A 123 13.54 -8.22 -21.56
N ASP A 124 14.40 -8.44 -20.57
CA ASP A 124 15.86 -8.62 -20.78
C ASP A 124 16.22 -10.01 -21.33
N ASP A 125 15.44 -11.03 -21.00
CA ASP A 125 15.63 -12.44 -21.43
C ASP A 125 15.27 -12.66 -22.93
N ASP A 126 14.60 -11.69 -23.57
CA ASP A 126 14.31 -11.65 -25.02
C ASP A 126 15.42 -10.98 -25.87
N THR A 127 16.54 -10.53 -25.28
CA THR A 127 17.71 -9.94 -25.97
C THR A 127 18.86 -10.93 -26.18
#